data_AF-A0A4V1UT95-F1
#
_entry.id   AF-A0A4V1UT95-F1
#
_cell.length_a   1.000
_cell.length_b   1.000
_cell.length_c   1.000
_cell.angle_alpha   90.00
_cell.angle_beta   90.00
_cell.angle_gamma   90.00
#
_symmetry.space_group_name_H-M   'P 1'
#
loop_
_entity.id
_entity.type
_entity.pdbx_description
1 polymer ?
#
loop_
_entity_poly.entity_id
_entity_poly.type
_entity_poly.pdbx_seq_one_letter_code
_entity_poly.pdbx_strand_id
1 'polypeptide(L)'
;MSIRSLATMLAIAGTLASGYAQTGPDLASSLSWLKKVAPSLPAHIRSDVPAIESILQRYFTDRDSLRASEEEIAMSFLATMPSDLSGRGGNGDRLKAFEALMGGSKAPPKAGKTPPPKPPAGKKPIPGVHVRTVFGSSIRKAPGGKQIGVVTLGTGAAKKTVVEVVSGTTKLDVGRRASVIASRMQSLANGNRLWWATLTARKVNGSYVVAPKNSSTFIITADSAFAREWGLSPEKLARQLVPRIRAAVDPNGVESFAGRAVTEGDIRDSAVELRLQGDTAFATSAQKAEALYLQAIEADGGYVVPYLRLADIYLARKDKAAARSILEKGKEGVDAEGRRELEAKLQKVG
;
A
#
# COMPACT_ATOMS: atom_id res chain seq x y z
N MET A 1 54.43 -26.73 -3.43
CA MET A 1 55.28 -25.52 -3.36
C MET A 1 54.60 -24.44 -4.20
N SER A 2 53.87 -23.53 -3.56
CA SER A 2 54.32 -22.19 -3.09
C SER A 2 54.22 -21.14 -4.20
N ILE A 3 53.12 -20.37 -4.28
CA ILE A 3 52.89 -19.02 -3.71
C ILE A 3 53.48 -17.89 -4.56
N ARG A 4 52.58 -16.99 -5.01
CA ARG A 4 52.70 -15.52 -5.25
C ARG A 4 51.54 -15.14 -6.21
N SER A 5 50.68 -14.14 -6.03
CA SER A 5 50.55 -13.08 -5.03
C SER A 5 49.11 -12.51 -5.02
N LEU A 6 48.71 -12.06 -3.83
CA LEU A 6 47.76 -11.02 -3.42
C LEU A 6 47.19 -9.99 -4.45
N ALA A 7 45.88 -9.74 -4.27
CA ALA A 7 45.21 -8.44 -4.02
C ALA A 7 44.53 -7.60 -5.15
N THR A 8 43.29 -7.20 -4.80
CA THR A 8 42.53 -5.98 -5.18
C THR A 8 41.71 -5.99 -6.48
N MET A 9 40.38 -6.13 -6.36
CA MET A 9 39.42 -5.01 -6.40
C MET A 9 37.99 -5.53 -6.56
N LEU A 10 37.15 -5.13 -5.61
CA LEU A 10 35.70 -5.05 -5.75
C LEU A 10 35.42 -4.01 -6.85
N ALA A 11 34.86 -4.44 -7.99
CA ALA A 11 34.34 -3.52 -9.00
C ALA A 11 32.94 -3.99 -9.42
N ILE A 12 31.97 -3.28 -8.85
CA ILE A 12 30.60 -3.20 -9.30
C ILE A 12 30.60 -2.54 -10.69
N ALA A 13 30.13 -3.27 -11.70
CA ALA A 13 29.50 -2.76 -12.93
C ALA A 13 29.01 -4.03 -13.66
N GLY A 14 27.71 -4.26 -13.88
CA GLY A 14 26.74 -3.33 -14.46
C GLY A 14 26.53 -3.73 -15.92
N THR A 15 25.28 -3.91 -16.34
CA THR A 15 24.73 -3.82 -17.72
C THR A 15 23.31 -4.45 -17.68
N LEU A 16 22.21 -3.86 -18.13
CA LEU A 16 21.93 -2.71 -18.99
C LEU A 16 20.56 -2.12 -18.60
N ALA A 17 20.52 -0.84 -18.23
CA ALA A 17 19.35 -0.01 -18.50
C ALA A 17 19.81 1.00 -19.56
N SER A 18 19.21 0.88 -20.73
CA SER A 18 19.49 1.64 -21.95
C SER A 18 19.61 3.14 -21.69
N GLY A 19 20.62 3.73 -22.32
CA GLY A 19 20.95 5.14 -22.21
C GLY A 19 19.87 6.03 -22.82
N TYR A 20 19.33 6.90 -21.98
CA TYR A 20 19.14 8.29 -22.32
C TYR A 20 20.07 9.08 -21.39
N ALA A 21 20.98 9.87 -21.93
CA ALA A 21 21.56 10.95 -21.16
C ALA A 21 20.40 11.81 -20.66
N GLN A 22 20.09 11.74 -19.36
CA GLN A 22 19.06 12.55 -18.73
C GLN A 22 19.53 14.01 -18.76
N THR A 23 19.21 14.72 -19.82
CA THR A 23 19.28 16.19 -19.93
C THR A 23 18.17 16.85 -19.10
N GLY A 24 17.90 16.30 -17.90
CA GLY A 24 16.85 16.72 -17.00
C GLY A 24 17.34 16.73 -15.55
N PRO A 25 16.61 17.40 -14.64
CA PRO A 25 17.03 17.51 -13.25
C PRO A 25 17.05 16.15 -12.56
N ASP A 26 18.10 15.87 -11.78
CA ASP A 26 18.20 14.69 -10.92
C ASP A 26 17.47 14.89 -9.58
N LEU A 27 17.32 13.82 -8.80
CA LEU A 27 16.65 13.84 -7.51
C LEU A 27 17.31 14.83 -6.52
N ALA A 28 18.64 14.83 -6.40
CA ALA A 28 19.34 15.68 -5.44
C ALA A 28 19.20 17.17 -5.79
N SER A 29 19.30 17.50 -7.08
CA SER A 29 19.03 18.84 -7.61
C SER A 29 17.59 19.27 -7.37
N SER A 30 16.62 18.36 -7.59
CA SER A 30 15.19 18.61 -7.37
C SER A 30 14.85 18.86 -5.90
N LEU A 31 15.40 18.07 -4.98
CA LEU A 31 15.21 18.24 -3.54
C LEU A 31 15.87 19.52 -3.02
N SER A 32 17.05 19.86 -3.55
CA SER A 32 17.73 21.12 -3.24
C SER A 32 16.92 22.33 -3.70
N TRP A 33 16.33 22.25 -4.89
CA TRP A 33 15.42 23.27 -5.39
C TRP A 33 14.17 23.41 -4.51
N LEU A 34 13.54 22.29 -4.11
CA LEU A 34 12.38 22.29 -3.21
C LEU A 34 12.70 23.00 -1.89
N LYS A 35 13.86 22.70 -1.29
CA LYS A 35 14.32 23.36 -0.07
C LYS A 35 14.52 24.87 -0.27
N LYS A 36 15.02 25.29 -1.42
CA LYS A 36 15.24 26.70 -1.77
C LYS A 36 13.93 27.48 -1.93
N VAL A 37 12.91 26.90 -2.58
CA VAL A 37 11.63 27.59 -2.85
C VAL A 37 10.59 27.42 -1.75
N ALA A 38 10.71 26.40 -0.88
CA ALA A 38 9.76 26.17 0.21
C ALA A 38 9.45 27.41 1.09
N PRO A 39 10.42 28.29 1.42
CA PRO A 39 10.14 29.51 2.18
C PRO A 39 9.26 30.52 1.44
N SER A 40 9.32 30.58 0.11
CA SER A 40 8.50 31.51 -0.68
C SER A 40 7.09 30.97 -0.99
N LEU A 41 6.85 29.67 -0.79
CA LEU A 41 5.54 29.07 -1.01
C LEU A 41 4.50 29.57 0.02
N PRO A 42 3.22 29.70 -0.38
CA PRO A 42 2.10 29.88 0.53
C PRO A 42 2.11 28.87 1.69
N ALA A 43 1.71 29.31 2.89
CA ALA A 43 1.80 28.50 4.11
C ALA A 43 1.14 27.11 4.01
N HIS A 44 0.02 27.02 3.28
CA HIS A 44 -0.71 25.78 3.07
C HIS A 44 -0.07 24.84 2.04
N ILE A 45 0.82 25.34 1.18
CA ILE A 45 1.67 24.51 0.29
C ILE A 45 2.94 24.11 1.03
N ARG A 46 3.48 25.02 1.85
CA ARG A 46 4.66 24.75 2.68
C ARG A 46 4.43 23.57 3.63
N SER A 47 3.21 23.39 4.16
CA SER A 47 2.86 22.22 4.97
C SER A 47 2.93 20.89 4.21
N ASP A 48 2.92 20.90 2.87
CA ASP A 48 3.01 19.69 2.05
C ASP A 48 4.40 19.38 1.55
N VAL A 49 5.41 20.22 1.85
CA VAL A 49 6.79 20.00 1.42
C VAL A 49 7.28 18.56 1.73
N PRO A 50 6.99 17.97 2.91
CA PRO A 50 7.35 16.57 3.16
C PRO A 50 6.67 15.56 2.22
N ALA A 51 5.44 15.86 1.78
CA ALA A 51 4.72 15.04 0.81
C ALA A 51 5.29 15.22 -0.60
N ILE A 52 5.60 16.45 -1.01
CA ILE A 52 6.25 16.76 -2.30
C ILE A 52 7.63 16.07 -2.37
N GLU A 53 8.42 16.13 -1.29
CA GLU A 53 9.68 15.38 -1.19
C GLU A 53 9.48 13.87 -1.38
N SER A 54 8.48 13.28 -0.71
CA SER A 54 8.19 11.85 -0.82
C SER A 54 7.73 11.46 -2.22
N ILE A 55 6.99 12.33 -2.89
CA ILE A 55 6.56 12.17 -4.29
C ILE A 55 7.76 12.22 -5.23
N LEU A 56 8.65 13.21 -5.08
CA LEU A 56 9.86 13.33 -5.90
C LEU A 56 10.78 12.12 -5.74
N GLN A 57 10.99 11.66 -4.50
CA GLN A 57 11.77 10.44 -4.24
C GLN A 57 11.22 9.26 -5.06
N ARG A 58 9.91 9.00 -4.99
CA ARG A 58 9.28 7.94 -5.79
C ARG A 58 9.35 8.20 -7.29
N TYR A 59 9.18 9.43 -7.75
CA TYR A 59 9.29 9.77 -9.17
C TYR A 59 10.64 9.34 -9.77
N PHE A 60 11.74 9.51 -9.01
CA PHE A 60 13.07 9.14 -9.47
C PHE A 60 13.48 7.69 -9.17
N THR A 61 12.93 7.05 -8.13
CA THR A 61 13.39 5.71 -7.69
C THR A 61 12.40 4.58 -7.96
N ASP A 62 11.11 4.88 -8.12
CA ASP A 62 10.02 3.91 -8.22
C ASP A 62 8.79 4.59 -8.88
N ARG A 63 8.96 5.00 -10.15
CA ARG A 63 7.97 5.81 -10.88
C ARG A 63 6.64 5.08 -11.04
N ASP A 64 6.67 3.77 -11.23
CA ASP A 64 5.47 2.92 -11.41
C ASP A 64 4.58 2.89 -10.16
N SER A 65 5.13 3.21 -8.98
CA SER A 65 4.36 3.33 -7.75
C SER A 65 3.58 4.64 -7.60
N LEU A 66 3.77 5.60 -8.51
CA LEU A 66 3.09 6.90 -8.45
C LEU A 66 1.63 6.79 -8.89
N ARG A 67 0.79 7.56 -8.21
CA ARG A 67 -0.57 7.85 -8.65
C ARG A 67 -0.57 9.01 -9.64
N ALA A 68 -1.61 9.11 -10.46
CA ALA A 68 -1.72 10.16 -11.46
C ALA A 68 -1.58 11.57 -10.87
N SER A 69 -2.16 11.82 -9.68
CA SER A 69 -2.02 13.13 -9.03
C SER A 69 -0.59 13.38 -8.54
N GLU A 70 0.12 12.35 -8.08
CA GLU A 70 1.51 12.49 -7.61
C GLU A 70 2.47 12.73 -8.77
N GLU A 71 2.29 12.03 -9.90
CA GLU A 71 3.05 12.28 -11.11
C GLU A 71 2.81 13.70 -11.63
N GLU A 72 1.56 14.17 -11.63
CA GLU A 72 1.23 15.54 -12.02
C GLU A 72 1.90 16.58 -11.10
N ILE A 73 1.90 16.36 -9.79
CA ILE A 73 2.60 17.21 -8.81
C ILE A 73 4.10 17.20 -9.08
N ALA A 74 4.71 16.02 -9.28
CA ALA A 74 6.14 15.87 -9.54
C ALA A 74 6.54 16.64 -10.80
N MET A 75 5.87 16.36 -11.93
CA MET A 75 6.17 17.02 -13.20
C MET A 75 5.97 18.53 -13.14
N SER A 76 4.89 18.99 -12.49
CA SER A 76 4.62 20.42 -12.35
C SER A 76 5.65 21.12 -11.46
N PHE A 77 6.15 20.45 -10.42
CA PHE A 77 7.23 20.96 -9.60
C PHE A 77 8.56 21.00 -10.37
N LEU A 78 8.91 19.92 -11.07
CA LEU A 78 10.14 19.84 -11.86
C LEU A 78 10.18 20.91 -12.96
N ALA A 79 9.03 21.26 -13.54
CA ALA A 79 8.93 22.35 -14.50
C ALA A 79 9.31 23.72 -13.90
N THR A 80 9.22 23.91 -12.57
CA THR A 80 9.63 25.16 -11.90
C THR A 80 11.14 25.30 -11.79
N MET A 81 11.90 24.21 -12.00
CA MET A 81 13.35 24.25 -11.88
C MET A 81 13.95 25.14 -12.97
N PRO A 82 15.03 25.89 -12.66
CA PRO A 82 15.78 26.62 -13.66
C PRO A 82 16.25 25.65 -14.75
N SER A 83 15.95 25.97 -16.00
CA SER A 83 16.42 25.23 -17.18
C SER A 83 17.26 26.16 -18.05
N ASP A 84 18.40 25.69 -18.55
CA ASP A 84 19.26 26.44 -19.48
C ASP A 84 18.59 26.70 -20.85
N LEU A 85 17.49 26.00 -21.13
CA LEU A 85 16.66 26.19 -22.32
C LEU A 85 15.64 27.33 -22.09
N SER A 86 15.84 28.40 -22.87
CA SER A 86 15.10 29.66 -22.93
C SER A 86 13.67 29.55 -23.46
N GLY A 87 12.83 28.73 -22.81
CA GLY A 87 11.39 28.69 -23.07
C GLY A 87 10.64 29.85 -22.40
N ARG A 88 9.82 30.59 -23.17
CA ARG A 88 8.97 31.72 -22.72
C ARG A 88 8.18 31.36 -21.44
N GLY A 89 8.46 32.11 -20.37
CA GLY A 89 7.84 31.98 -19.05
C GLY A 89 8.92 31.85 -17.98
N GLY A 90 9.13 32.92 -17.19
CA GLY A 90 10.18 32.94 -16.18
C GLY A 90 9.91 31.92 -15.06
N ASN A 91 10.94 31.57 -14.28
CA ASN A 91 10.81 30.63 -13.15
C ASN A 91 9.68 31.04 -12.18
N GLY A 92 9.43 32.35 -12.03
CA GLY A 92 8.31 32.87 -11.23
C GLY A 92 6.92 32.51 -11.78
N ASP A 93 6.73 32.48 -13.11
CA ASP A 93 5.45 32.09 -13.72
C ASP A 93 5.22 30.60 -13.60
N ARG A 94 6.29 29.79 -13.74
CA ARG A 94 6.23 28.34 -13.54
C ARG A 94 5.93 28.00 -12.08
N LEU A 95 6.53 28.73 -11.13
CA LEU A 95 6.22 28.58 -9.70
C LEU A 95 4.76 28.95 -9.40
N LYS A 96 4.24 30.04 -9.98
CA LYS A 96 2.81 30.40 -9.86
C LYS A 96 1.89 29.35 -10.47
N ALA A 97 2.27 28.71 -11.57
CA ALA A 97 1.50 27.62 -12.15
C ALA A 97 1.47 26.38 -11.24
N PHE A 98 2.61 26.04 -10.62
CA PHE A 98 2.68 25.00 -9.60
C PHE A 98 1.81 25.37 -8.38
N GLU A 99 1.89 26.61 -7.90
CA GLU A 99 1.02 27.09 -6.82
C GLU A 99 -0.45 26.95 -7.19
N ALA A 100 -0.84 27.35 -8.42
CA ALA A 100 -2.21 27.23 -8.90
C ALA A 100 -2.71 25.78 -8.94
N LEU A 101 -1.88 24.83 -9.38
CA LEU A 101 -2.17 23.39 -9.28
C LEU A 101 -2.37 22.95 -7.82
N MET A 102 -1.61 23.54 -6.91
CA MET A 102 -1.66 23.26 -5.48
C MET A 102 -2.70 24.13 -4.74
N GLY A 103 -3.71 24.69 -5.42
CA GLY A 103 -4.80 25.48 -4.82
C GLY A 103 -4.58 27.00 -4.78
N GLY A 104 -3.48 27.49 -5.35
CA GLY A 104 -3.13 28.90 -5.47
C GLY A 104 -2.79 29.55 -4.12
N SER A 105 -3.23 30.79 -3.92
CA SER A 105 -3.11 31.50 -2.63
C SER A 105 -4.21 31.09 -1.62
N LYS A 106 -5.20 30.32 -2.06
CA LYS A 106 -6.33 29.91 -1.22
C LYS A 106 -6.00 28.62 -0.51
N ALA A 107 -6.07 28.66 0.83
CA ALA A 107 -5.98 27.44 1.61
C ALA A 107 -7.10 26.46 1.20
N PRO A 108 -6.83 25.15 1.16
CA PRO A 108 -7.89 24.17 1.03
C PRO A 108 -8.87 24.36 2.18
N PRO A 109 -10.17 24.11 1.94
CA PRO A 109 -11.18 24.35 2.93
C PRO A 109 -10.97 23.42 4.12
N LYS A 110 -10.80 24.03 5.31
CA LYS A 110 -11.04 23.34 6.56
C LYS A 110 -12.47 22.83 6.58
N ALA A 111 -12.69 21.77 7.36
CA ALA A 111 -13.97 21.13 7.50
C ALA A 111 -15.13 22.11 7.76
N GLY A 112 -15.84 22.56 6.72
CA GLY A 112 -17.23 22.97 6.85
C GLY A 112 -17.74 24.27 6.22
N LYS A 113 -16.96 25.16 5.59
CA LYS A 113 -17.56 26.42 5.07
C LYS A 113 -17.11 26.96 3.71
N THR A 114 -15.88 26.71 3.28
CA THR A 114 -15.41 27.16 1.95
C THR A 114 -15.47 26.04 0.92
N PRO A 115 -15.88 26.30 -0.33
CA PRO A 115 -15.69 25.36 -1.41
C PRO A 115 -14.20 25.11 -1.66
N PRO A 116 -13.78 23.89 -2.04
CA PRO A 116 -12.42 23.63 -2.48
C PRO A 116 -12.02 24.53 -3.66
N PRO A 117 -10.72 24.85 -3.81
CA PRO A 117 -10.25 25.46 -5.05
C PRO A 117 -10.60 24.56 -6.23
N LYS A 118 -11.02 25.15 -7.34
CA LYS A 118 -11.22 24.40 -8.59
C LYS A 118 -9.84 24.02 -9.17
N PRO A 119 -9.68 22.81 -9.72
CA PRO A 119 -8.47 22.47 -10.43
C PRO A 119 -8.29 23.40 -11.65
N PRO A 120 -7.05 23.68 -12.07
CA PRO A 120 -6.79 24.38 -13.32
C PRO A 120 -7.45 23.67 -14.51
N ALA A 121 -7.77 24.42 -15.57
CA ALA A 121 -8.43 23.87 -16.75
C ALA A 121 -7.61 22.70 -17.34
N GLY A 122 -8.31 21.60 -17.67
CA GLY A 122 -7.68 20.38 -18.20
C GLY A 122 -6.92 19.53 -17.19
N LYS A 123 -6.88 19.91 -15.90
CA LYS A 123 -6.23 19.12 -14.84
C LYS A 123 -7.22 18.32 -14.01
N LYS A 124 -6.79 17.14 -13.54
CA LYS A 124 -7.62 16.29 -12.69
C LYS A 124 -7.68 16.83 -11.26
N PRO A 125 -8.79 16.66 -10.54
CA PRO A 125 -8.87 17.07 -9.14
C PRO A 125 -7.95 16.24 -8.24
N ILE A 126 -6.88 16.85 -7.73
CA ILE A 126 -6.01 16.25 -6.70
C ILE A 126 -6.78 16.08 -5.36
N PRO A 127 -6.88 14.85 -4.80
CA PRO A 127 -7.50 14.58 -3.50
C PRO A 127 -6.79 15.32 -2.35
N GLY A 128 -7.57 15.93 -1.46
CA GLY A 128 -7.09 16.78 -0.37
C GLY A 128 -6.83 18.24 -0.76
N VAL A 129 -6.52 18.52 -2.02
CA VAL A 129 -6.33 19.89 -2.55
C VAL A 129 -7.64 20.44 -3.12
N HIS A 130 -8.20 19.75 -4.13
CA HIS A 130 -9.40 20.16 -4.86
C HIS A 130 -10.65 19.40 -4.43
N VAL A 131 -10.47 18.27 -3.73
CA VAL A 131 -11.57 17.44 -3.23
C VAL A 131 -11.33 17.14 -1.77
N ARG A 132 -12.31 17.45 -0.93
CA ARG A 132 -12.23 17.15 0.49
C ARG A 132 -12.37 15.64 0.73
N THR A 133 -11.46 15.09 1.51
CA THR A 133 -11.51 13.71 2.00
C THR A 133 -12.14 13.67 3.39
N VAL A 134 -13.15 12.83 3.58
CA VAL A 134 -13.83 12.64 4.86
C VAL A 134 -13.79 11.17 5.23
N PHE A 135 -13.26 10.83 6.40
CA PHE A 135 -13.17 9.46 6.87
C PHE A 135 -14.28 9.16 7.86
N GLY A 136 -14.98 8.05 7.63
CA GLY A 136 -16.00 7.51 8.51
C GLY A 136 -15.72 6.06 8.86
N SER A 137 -16.48 5.52 9.80
CA SER A 137 -16.45 4.10 10.13
C SER A 137 -17.86 3.54 10.20
N SER A 138 -17.99 2.24 9.90
CA SER A 138 -19.23 1.49 10.09
C SER A 138 -18.91 0.02 10.33
N ILE A 139 -19.93 -0.76 10.67
CA ILE A 139 -19.84 -2.23 10.75
C ILE A 139 -20.59 -2.79 9.55
N ARG A 140 -20.03 -3.83 8.91
CA ARG A 140 -20.68 -4.59 7.84
C ARG A 140 -20.59 -6.09 8.11
N LYS A 141 -21.46 -6.86 7.46
CA LYS A 141 -21.33 -8.31 7.39
C LYS A 141 -20.56 -8.67 6.12
N ALA A 142 -19.44 -9.36 6.26
CA ALA A 142 -18.72 -9.95 5.13
C ALA A 142 -19.50 -11.15 4.57
N PRO A 143 -19.20 -11.60 3.33
CA PRO A 143 -19.60 -12.92 2.85
C PRO A 143 -19.25 -14.00 3.90
N GLY A 144 -20.20 -14.89 4.22
CA GLY A 144 -20.06 -15.85 5.32
C GLY A 144 -20.51 -15.32 6.71
N GLY A 145 -21.11 -14.13 6.78
CA GLY A 145 -21.85 -13.65 7.95
C GLY A 145 -21.01 -13.04 9.08
N LYS A 146 -19.68 -13.05 8.96
CA LYS A 146 -18.77 -12.45 9.95
C LYS A 146 -18.90 -10.93 9.98
N GLN A 147 -18.95 -10.35 11.18
CA GLN A 147 -18.92 -8.90 11.34
C GLN A 147 -17.50 -8.37 11.12
N ILE A 148 -17.40 -7.33 10.30
CA ILE A 148 -16.17 -6.59 10.04
C ILE A 148 -16.39 -5.10 10.27
N GLY A 149 -15.37 -4.43 10.79
CA GLY A 149 -15.33 -2.97 10.85
C GLY A 149 -14.83 -2.44 9.52
N VAL A 150 -15.43 -1.39 8.98
CA VAL A 150 -14.99 -0.79 7.73
C VAL A 150 -14.72 0.69 7.92
N VAL A 151 -13.61 1.16 7.35
CA VAL A 151 -13.27 2.58 7.25
C VAL A 151 -13.64 3.03 5.85
N THR A 152 -14.49 4.04 5.76
CA THR A 152 -14.97 4.59 4.50
C THR A 152 -14.38 5.96 4.24
N LEU A 153 -13.97 6.23 3.01
CA LEU A 153 -13.63 7.54 2.51
C LEU A 153 -14.81 8.12 1.73
N GLY A 154 -15.23 9.32 2.11
CA GLY A 154 -16.07 10.20 1.33
C GLY A 154 -15.23 11.20 0.54
N THR A 155 -15.41 11.24 -0.78
CA THR A 155 -14.87 12.26 -1.69
C THR A 155 -16.04 12.88 -2.47
N GLY A 156 -16.51 14.05 -2.03
CA GLY A 156 -17.75 14.62 -2.56
C GLY A 156 -18.96 13.72 -2.27
N ALA A 157 -19.68 13.29 -3.32
CA ALA A 157 -20.85 12.42 -3.21
C ALA A 157 -20.52 10.91 -3.13
N ALA A 158 -19.28 10.51 -3.46
CA ALA A 158 -18.89 9.11 -3.49
C ALA A 158 -18.39 8.64 -2.11
N LYS A 159 -18.80 7.44 -1.69
CA LYS A 159 -18.25 6.73 -0.52
C LYS A 159 -17.57 5.44 -0.98
N LYS A 160 -16.33 5.21 -0.55
CA LYS A 160 -15.55 3.99 -0.84
C LYS A 160 -15.00 3.38 0.43
N THR A 161 -14.85 2.05 0.46
CA THR A 161 -14.14 1.36 1.55
C THR A 161 -12.64 1.50 1.33
N VAL A 162 -11.90 1.91 2.37
CA VAL A 162 -10.44 2.11 2.33
C VAL A 162 -9.72 1.01 3.10
N VAL A 163 -10.30 0.59 4.23
CA VAL A 163 -9.74 -0.43 5.13
C VAL A 163 -10.87 -1.27 5.68
N GLU A 164 -10.65 -2.57 5.69
CA GLU A 164 -11.48 -3.53 6.42
C GLU A 164 -10.71 -4.03 7.65
N VAL A 165 -11.44 -4.19 8.75
CA VAL A 165 -10.92 -4.57 10.05
C VAL A 165 -11.64 -5.84 10.48
N VAL A 166 -10.91 -6.94 10.48
CA VAL A 166 -11.44 -8.25 10.87
C VAL A 166 -11.19 -8.49 12.36
N SER A 167 -12.13 -9.21 12.98
CA SER A 167 -12.06 -9.63 14.38
C SER A 167 -11.00 -10.71 14.57
N GLY A 168 -9.78 -10.33 14.95
CA GLY A 168 -8.70 -11.27 15.30
C GLY A 168 -8.13 -11.11 16.72
N THR A 169 -8.54 -10.07 17.47
CA THR A 169 -7.99 -9.79 18.81
C THR A 169 -9.06 -9.39 19.82
N THR A 170 -8.93 -9.88 21.05
CA THR A 170 -9.94 -9.84 22.12
C THR A 170 -10.11 -8.48 22.83
N LYS A 171 -9.29 -7.47 22.52
CA LYS A 171 -9.20 -6.25 23.34
C LYS A 171 -10.12 -5.10 22.89
N LEU A 172 -10.52 -5.06 21.62
CA LEU A 172 -11.43 -4.05 21.06
C LEU A 172 -12.30 -4.70 19.97
N ASP A 173 -13.60 -4.42 19.98
CA ASP A 173 -14.50 -4.85 18.92
C ASP A 173 -14.14 -4.19 17.57
N VAL A 174 -14.57 -4.81 16.48
CA VAL A 174 -14.23 -4.38 15.12
C VAL A 174 -14.72 -2.96 14.79
N GLY A 175 -15.86 -2.54 15.36
CA GLY A 175 -16.41 -1.20 15.16
C GLY A 175 -15.55 -0.13 15.82
N ARG A 176 -15.16 -0.35 17.08
CA ARG A 176 -14.27 0.58 17.80
C ARG A 176 -12.89 0.69 17.16
N ARG A 177 -12.33 -0.43 16.67
CA ARG A 177 -11.06 -0.40 15.90
C ARG A 177 -11.20 0.42 14.62
N ALA A 178 -12.24 0.20 13.82
CA ALA A 178 -12.50 0.97 12.61
C ALA A 178 -12.68 2.47 12.91
N SER A 179 -13.40 2.83 13.99
CA SER A 179 -13.56 4.22 14.42
C SER A 179 -12.24 4.89 14.79
N VAL A 180 -11.34 4.18 15.49
CA VAL A 180 -10.00 4.71 15.83
C VAL A 180 -9.16 4.93 14.56
N ILE A 181 -9.19 3.99 13.61
CA ILE A 181 -8.47 4.13 12.34
C ILE A 181 -9.03 5.31 11.53
N ALA A 182 -10.36 5.40 11.38
CA ALA A 182 -11.01 6.50 10.68
C ALA A 182 -10.68 7.86 11.31
N SER A 183 -10.69 7.95 12.64
CA SER A 183 -10.33 9.17 13.37
C SER A 183 -8.87 9.58 13.13
N ARG A 184 -7.94 8.61 13.12
CA ARG A 184 -6.53 8.86 12.80
C ARG A 184 -6.35 9.35 11.36
N MET A 185 -7.02 8.71 10.40
CA MET A 185 -7.02 9.15 9.00
C MET A 185 -7.61 10.55 8.84
N GLN A 186 -8.70 10.87 9.55
CA GLN A 186 -9.31 12.20 9.53
C GLN A 186 -8.38 13.26 10.13
N SER A 187 -7.70 12.96 11.24
CA SER A 187 -6.72 13.87 11.84
C SER A 187 -5.55 14.15 10.90
N LEU A 188 -5.06 13.12 10.20
CA LEU A 188 -4.03 13.30 9.17
C LEU A 188 -4.52 14.15 8.01
N ALA A 189 -5.73 13.89 7.49
CA ALA A 189 -6.35 14.68 6.43
C ALA A 189 -6.56 16.16 6.81
N ASN A 190 -6.82 16.43 8.10
CA ASN A 190 -6.94 17.80 8.61
C ASN A 190 -5.58 18.50 8.77
N GLY A 191 -4.50 17.76 9.02
CA GLY A 191 -3.17 18.30 9.28
C GLY A 191 -2.28 18.49 8.04
N ASN A 192 -2.35 17.55 7.09
CA ASN A 192 -1.62 17.61 5.82
C ASN A 192 -2.51 17.05 4.72
N ARG A 193 -2.78 17.84 3.68
CA ARG A 193 -3.72 17.45 2.61
C ARG A 193 -3.19 16.33 1.71
N LEU A 194 -1.87 16.16 1.62
CA LEU A 194 -1.19 15.09 0.89
C LEU A 194 -0.59 14.04 1.83
N TRP A 195 -1.13 13.87 3.05
CA TRP A 195 -0.64 12.89 4.03
C TRP A 195 -0.49 11.48 3.45
N TRP A 196 -1.38 11.09 2.55
CA TRP A 196 -1.43 9.78 1.91
C TRP A 196 -0.19 9.51 1.02
N ALA A 197 0.43 10.55 0.47
CA ALA A 197 1.66 10.45 -0.32
C ALA A 197 2.91 10.23 0.56
N THR A 198 2.79 10.39 1.88
CA THR A 198 3.90 10.13 2.82
C THR A 198 3.82 8.75 3.45
N LEU A 199 2.81 7.94 3.14
CA LEU A 199 2.61 6.67 3.82
C LEU A 199 3.75 5.68 3.57
N THR A 200 4.15 5.02 4.65
CA THR A 200 5.14 3.96 4.65
C THR A 200 4.77 2.88 5.65
N ALA A 201 5.29 1.68 5.41
CA ALA A 201 5.28 0.59 6.36
C ALA A 201 6.55 0.67 7.23
N ARG A 202 6.39 0.62 8.55
CA ARG A 202 7.53 0.60 9.48
C ARG A 202 7.21 -0.15 10.76
N LYS A 203 8.23 -0.42 11.56
CA LYS A 203 8.10 -1.07 12.86
C LYS A 203 7.98 -0.04 13.98
N VAL A 204 6.99 -0.19 14.85
CA VAL A 204 6.75 0.62 16.05
C VAL A 204 6.49 -0.33 17.21
N ASN A 205 7.30 -0.26 18.27
CA ASN A 205 7.18 -1.10 19.47
C ASN A 205 6.98 -2.59 19.14
N GLY A 206 7.81 -3.13 18.24
CA GLY A 206 7.74 -4.54 17.83
C GLY A 206 6.67 -4.86 16.77
N SER A 207 5.71 -3.97 16.51
CA SER A 207 4.60 -4.20 15.57
C SER A 207 4.82 -3.48 14.24
N TYR A 208 4.44 -4.10 13.12
CA TYR A 208 4.43 -3.43 11.82
C TYR A 208 3.17 -2.59 11.67
N VAL A 209 3.33 -1.35 11.23
CA VAL A 209 2.25 -0.38 11.12
C VAL A 209 2.33 0.38 9.80
N VAL A 210 1.20 0.88 9.34
CA VAL A 210 1.12 1.90 8.29
C VAL A 210 1.09 3.27 8.95
N ALA A 211 2.02 4.15 8.58
CA ALA A 211 2.15 5.47 9.16
C ALA A 211 2.66 6.48 8.11
N PRO A 212 2.38 7.78 8.27
CA PRO A 212 3.11 8.82 7.55
C PRO A 212 4.61 8.76 7.88
N LYS A 213 5.45 8.97 6.86
CA LYS A 213 6.90 9.11 7.01
C LYS A 213 7.19 10.21 8.04
N ASN A 214 8.11 9.95 8.96
CA ASN A 214 8.51 10.87 10.02
C ASN A 214 7.41 11.28 11.03
N SER A 215 6.28 10.58 11.11
CA SER A 215 5.28 10.81 12.17
C SER A 215 5.64 10.02 13.43
N SER A 216 5.20 10.45 14.62
CA SER A 216 5.17 9.61 15.83
C SER A 216 3.90 8.76 15.91
N THR A 217 2.89 9.09 15.11
CA THR A 217 1.59 8.41 15.08
C THR A 217 1.55 7.37 13.95
N PHE A 218 0.71 6.34 14.13
CA PHE A 218 0.42 5.35 13.08
C PHE A 218 -1.08 5.24 12.87
N ILE A 219 -1.47 4.81 11.67
CA ILE A 219 -2.87 4.72 11.25
C ILE A 219 -3.45 3.38 11.70
N ILE A 220 -2.82 2.31 11.23
CA ILE A 220 -3.25 0.94 11.45
C ILE A 220 -2.05 0.04 11.71
N THR A 221 -2.21 -0.91 12.63
CA THR A 221 -1.27 -2.01 12.84
C THR A 221 -1.61 -3.14 11.88
N ALA A 222 -0.60 -3.66 11.18
CA ALA A 222 -0.73 -4.91 10.44
C ALA A 222 -0.82 -6.05 11.46
N ASP A 223 -2.06 -6.45 11.74
CA ASP A 223 -2.40 -7.44 12.75
C ASP A 223 -1.80 -8.80 12.37
N SER A 224 -1.00 -9.39 13.25
CA SER A 224 -0.31 -10.65 12.96
C SER A 224 -1.24 -11.86 12.85
N ALA A 225 -2.43 -11.81 13.42
CA ALA A 225 -3.43 -12.86 13.21
C ALA A 225 -4.03 -12.71 11.81
N PHE A 226 -4.38 -11.47 11.42
CA PHE A 226 -4.88 -11.19 10.07
C PHE A 226 -3.84 -11.49 8.99
N ALA A 227 -2.59 -11.07 9.18
CA ALA A 227 -1.52 -11.37 8.23
C ALA A 227 -1.36 -12.89 8.01
N ARG A 228 -1.44 -13.68 9.10
CA ARG A 228 -1.43 -15.15 9.03
C ARG A 228 -2.62 -15.72 8.30
N GLU A 229 -3.82 -15.17 8.46
CA GLU A 229 -5.00 -15.60 7.67
C GLU A 229 -4.75 -15.43 6.17
N TRP A 230 -3.97 -14.44 5.78
CA TRP A 230 -3.63 -14.14 4.38
C TRP A 230 -2.34 -14.81 3.88
N GLY A 231 -1.65 -15.56 4.75
CA GLY A 231 -0.35 -16.17 4.43
C GLY A 231 0.76 -15.14 4.21
N LEU A 232 0.69 -14.00 4.91
CA LEU A 232 1.63 -12.89 4.84
C LEU A 232 2.30 -12.67 6.20
N SER A 233 3.54 -12.15 6.19
CA SER A 233 4.07 -11.49 7.39
C SER A 233 3.30 -10.21 7.69
N PRO A 234 3.27 -9.76 8.96
CA PRO A 234 2.83 -8.42 9.32
C PRO A 234 3.54 -7.32 8.52
N GLU A 235 4.82 -7.53 8.19
CA GLU A 235 5.58 -6.61 7.34
C GLU A 235 5.01 -6.53 5.92
N LYS A 236 4.82 -7.68 5.25
CA LYS A 236 4.25 -7.74 3.89
C LYS A 236 2.85 -7.14 3.86
N LEU A 237 2.01 -7.46 4.85
CA LEU A 237 0.68 -6.87 4.98
C LEU A 237 0.76 -5.34 5.11
N ALA A 238 1.60 -4.81 5.99
CA ALA A 238 1.77 -3.36 6.13
C ALA A 238 2.23 -2.70 4.82
N ARG A 239 3.17 -3.32 4.12
CA ARG A 239 3.68 -2.84 2.82
C ARG A 239 2.59 -2.85 1.74
N GLN A 240 1.72 -3.85 1.69
CA GLN A 240 0.60 -3.93 0.75
C GLN A 240 -0.55 -2.97 1.09
N LEU A 241 -0.75 -2.65 2.36
CA LEU A 241 -1.78 -1.68 2.79
C LEU A 241 -1.48 -0.26 2.31
N VAL A 242 -0.20 0.14 2.21
CA VAL A 242 0.21 1.48 1.75
C VAL A 242 -0.35 1.81 0.35
N PRO A 243 -0.04 1.03 -0.72
CA PRO A 243 -0.57 1.31 -2.05
C PRO A 243 -2.09 1.16 -2.13
N ARG A 244 -2.71 0.24 -1.36
CA ARG A 244 -4.18 0.09 -1.29
C ARG A 244 -4.85 1.35 -0.71
N ILE A 245 -4.34 1.89 0.38
CA ILE A 245 -4.85 3.15 0.96
C ILE A 245 -4.66 4.32 -0.03
N ARG A 246 -3.50 4.39 -0.71
CA ARG A 246 -3.24 5.40 -1.74
C ARG A 246 -4.22 5.29 -2.92
N ALA A 247 -4.49 4.09 -3.43
CA ALA A 247 -5.49 3.86 -4.49
C ALA A 247 -6.91 4.27 -4.07
N ALA A 248 -7.29 3.98 -2.82
CA ALA A 248 -8.60 4.36 -2.34
C ALA A 248 -8.79 5.88 -2.28
N VAL A 249 -7.73 6.63 -1.97
CA VAL A 249 -7.72 8.10 -1.91
C VAL A 249 -7.60 8.74 -3.30
N ASP A 250 -6.67 8.27 -4.12
CA ASP A 250 -6.39 8.74 -5.48
C ASP A 250 -6.47 7.56 -6.48
N PRO A 251 -7.70 7.20 -6.92
CA PRO A 251 -7.90 6.07 -7.81
C PRO A 251 -7.38 6.41 -9.21
N ASN A 252 -6.65 5.49 -9.83
CA ASN A 252 -6.36 5.63 -11.25
C ASN A 252 -7.69 5.46 -12.02
N GLY A 253 -7.95 6.28 -13.05
CA GLY A 253 -9.21 6.25 -13.80
C GLY A 253 -9.58 4.88 -14.42
N VAL A 254 -8.63 3.94 -14.44
CA VAL A 254 -8.78 2.55 -14.92
C VAL A 254 -8.97 1.55 -13.77
N GLU A 255 -8.89 1.97 -12.50
CA GLU A 255 -9.22 1.14 -11.33
C GLU A 255 -10.75 1.06 -11.11
N SER A 256 -11.48 0.81 -12.20
CA SER A 256 -12.80 0.20 -12.13
C SER A 256 -12.62 -1.22 -11.62
N PHE A 257 -13.27 -1.55 -10.51
CA PHE A 257 -13.37 -2.91 -9.97
C PHE A 257 -14.06 -3.90 -10.95
N ALA A 258 -14.47 -3.44 -12.15
CA ALA A 258 -15.21 -4.19 -13.16
C ALA A 258 -14.53 -4.19 -14.55
N GLY A 259 -13.18 -4.15 -14.61
CA GLY A 259 -12.48 -4.25 -15.90
C GLY A 259 -10.96 -4.35 -15.84
N ARG A 260 -10.35 -4.52 -14.65
CA ARG A 260 -8.92 -4.81 -14.54
C ARG A 260 -8.63 -6.26 -14.93
N ALA A 261 -7.47 -6.50 -15.55
CA ALA A 261 -6.89 -7.84 -15.58
C ALA A 261 -6.85 -8.38 -14.15
N VAL A 262 -7.29 -9.63 -13.95
CA VAL A 262 -7.24 -10.31 -12.66
C VAL A 262 -5.81 -10.19 -12.12
N THR A 263 -5.64 -9.41 -11.05
CA THR A 263 -4.31 -9.23 -10.44
C THR A 263 -4.02 -10.42 -9.53
N GLU A 264 -2.75 -10.71 -9.23
CA GLU A 264 -2.39 -11.72 -8.22
C GLU A 264 -3.09 -11.46 -6.87
N GLY A 265 -3.39 -10.20 -6.55
CA GLY A 265 -4.21 -9.84 -5.39
C GLY A 265 -5.65 -10.33 -5.47
N ASP A 266 -6.28 -10.30 -6.64
CA ASP A 266 -7.65 -10.78 -6.85
C ASP A 266 -7.73 -12.32 -6.81
N ILE A 267 -6.66 -12.96 -7.31
CA ILE A 267 -6.46 -14.41 -7.21
C ILE A 267 -6.33 -14.82 -5.74
N ARG A 268 -5.47 -14.13 -4.98
CA ARG A 268 -5.29 -14.34 -3.54
C ARG A 268 -6.59 -14.11 -2.76
N ASP A 269 -7.32 -13.03 -3.05
CA ASP A 269 -8.60 -12.72 -2.40
C ASP A 269 -9.60 -13.89 -2.60
N SER A 270 -9.68 -14.45 -3.82
CA SER A 270 -10.54 -15.60 -4.14
C SER A 270 -10.11 -16.88 -3.42
N ALA A 271 -8.81 -17.17 -3.39
CA ALA A 271 -8.26 -18.31 -2.65
C ALA A 271 -8.49 -18.19 -1.13
N VAL A 272 -8.40 -16.97 -0.59
CA VAL A 272 -8.71 -16.66 0.82
C VAL A 272 -10.18 -16.91 1.13
N GLU A 273 -11.10 -16.55 0.23
CA GLU A 273 -12.53 -16.84 0.40
C GLU A 273 -12.83 -18.33 0.41
N LEU A 274 -12.30 -19.09 -0.56
CA LEU A 274 -12.44 -20.55 -0.61
C LEU A 274 -11.91 -21.21 0.67
N ARG A 275 -10.76 -20.73 1.17
CA ARG A 275 -10.21 -21.20 2.44
C ARG A 275 -11.09 -20.83 3.64
N LEU A 276 -11.69 -19.64 3.70
CA LEU A 276 -12.65 -19.26 4.76
C LEU A 276 -13.89 -20.15 4.76
N GLN A 277 -14.41 -20.47 3.56
CA GLN A 277 -15.51 -21.42 3.40
C GLN A 277 -15.08 -22.80 3.87
N GLY A 278 -13.84 -23.22 3.55
CA GLY A 278 -13.23 -24.46 4.04
C GLY A 278 -13.13 -24.53 5.57
N ASP A 279 -12.64 -23.47 6.21
CA ASP A 279 -12.57 -23.37 7.69
C ASP A 279 -13.97 -23.52 8.31
N THR A 280 -14.98 -22.91 7.70
CA THR A 280 -16.38 -23.00 8.15
C THR A 280 -16.94 -24.41 7.97
N ALA A 281 -16.66 -25.02 6.81
CA ALA A 281 -17.07 -26.38 6.50
C ALA A 281 -16.38 -27.40 7.44
N PHE A 282 -15.14 -27.16 7.86
CA PHE A 282 -14.36 -28.10 8.67
C PHE A 282 -15.04 -28.44 10.00
N ALA A 283 -15.76 -27.50 10.60
CA ALA A 283 -16.53 -27.72 11.82
C ALA A 283 -17.64 -28.77 11.66
N THR A 284 -18.10 -29.02 10.42
CA THR A 284 -19.23 -29.91 10.13
C THR A 284 -18.88 -31.08 9.20
N SER A 285 -17.87 -30.93 8.35
CA SER A 285 -17.42 -31.95 7.40
C SER A 285 -15.98 -31.70 6.96
N ALA A 286 -15.07 -32.58 7.40
CA ALA A 286 -13.68 -32.54 6.99
C ALA A 286 -13.48 -32.80 5.48
N GLN A 287 -14.37 -33.57 4.84
CA GLN A 287 -14.31 -33.83 3.39
C GLN A 287 -14.69 -32.59 2.57
N LYS A 288 -15.71 -31.85 2.98
CA LYS A 288 -16.07 -30.57 2.33
C LYS A 288 -14.97 -29.52 2.51
N ALA A 289 -14.38 -29.46 3.70
CA ALA A 289 -13.25 -28.56 3.97
C ALA A 289 -12.04 -28.88 3.09
N GLU A 290 -11.70 -30.16 2.94
CA GLU A 290 -10.62 -30.61 2.07
C GLU A 290 -10.82 -30.16 0.61
N ALA A 291 -12.01 -30.36 0.05
CA ALA A 291 -12.32 -29.93 -1.32
C ALA A 291 -12.13 -28.41 -1.50
N LEU A 292 -12.60 -27.62 -0.54
CA LEU A 292 -12.47 -26.15 -0.56
C LEU A 292 -11.01 -25.69 -0.42
N TYR A 293 -10.20 -26.37 0.39
CA TYR A 293 -8.77 -26.06 0.49
C TYR A 293 -8.00 -26.44 -0.78
N LEU A 294 -8.34 -27.55 -1.43
CA LEU A 294 -7.75 -27.91 -2.72
C LEU A 294 -8.09 -26.88 -3.81
N GLN A 295 -9.34 -26.41 -3.85
CA GLN A 295 -9.75 -25.32 -4.74
C GLN A 295 -9.00 -24.01 -4.42
N ALA A 296 -8.77 -23.71 -3.15
CA ALA A 296 -7.98 -22.54 -2.76
C ALA A 296 -6.52 -22.62 -3.24
N ILE A 297 -5.91 -23.81 -3.22
CA ILE A 297 -4.56 -24.05 -3.76
C ILE A 297 -4.54 -23.93 -5.29
N GLU A 298 -5.56 -24.45 -5.97
CA GLU A 298 -5.68 -24.32 -7.41
C GLU A 298 -5.85 -22.86 -7.84
N ALA A 299 -6.63 -22.09 -7.07
CA ALA A 299 -6.76 -20.65 -7.27
C ALA A 299 -5.41 -19.94 -7.03
N ASP A 300 -4.74 -20.19 -5.91
CA ASP A 300 -3.44 -19.58 -5.60
C ASP A 300 -2.44 -20.58 -5.01
N GLY A 301 -1.56 -21.10 -5.86
CA GLY A 301 -0.54 -22.08 -5.47
C GLY A 301 0.50 -21.54 -4.48
N GLY A 302 0.66 -20.21 -4.39
CA GLY A 302 1.54 -19.55 -3.43
C GLY A 302 0.87 -19.26 -2.09
N TYR A 303 -0.38 -19.68 -1.89
CA TYR A 303 -1.09 -19.49 -0.63
C TYR A 303 -0.81 -20.64 0.34
N VAL A 304 0.05 -20.37 1.32
CA VAL A 304 0.59 -21.36 2.27
C VAL A 304 -0.50 -22.01 3.15
N VAL A 305 -1.51 -21.24 3.57
CA VAL A 305 -2.45 -21.64 4.63
C VAL A 305 -3.27 -22.88 4.26
N PRO A 306 -3.87 -23.00 3.05
CA PRO A 306 -4.53 -24.22 2.61
C PRO A 306 -3.69 -25.50 2.72
N TYR A 307 -2.39 -25.46 2.39
CA TYR A 307 -1.51 -26.61 2.51
C TYR A 307 -1.35 -27.06 3.96
N LEU A 308 -1.20 -26.10 4.89
CA LEU A 308 -1.13 -26.38 6.33
C LEU A 308 -2.44 -26.99 6.85
N ARG A 309 -3.60 -26.48 6.40
CA ARG A 309 -4.92 -27.01 6.78
C ARG A 309 -5.16 -28.42 6.23
N LEU A 310 -4.79 -28.70 4.99
CA LEU A 310 -4.87 -30.03 4.41
C LEU A 310 -3.99 -31.03 5.16
N ALA A 311 -2.77 -30.62 5.50
CA ALA A 311 -1.88 -31.47 6.30
C ALA A 311 -2.51 -31.84 7.66
N ASP A 312 -3.19 -30.89 8.33
CA ASP A 312 -3.92 -31.16 9.58
C ASP A 312 -5.05 -32.18 9.38
N ILE A 313 -5.81 -32.08 8.27
CA ILE A 313 -6.85 -33.06 7.93
C ILE A 313 -6.25 -34.46 7.72
N TYR A 314 -5.18 -34.57 6.94
CA TYR A 314 -4.54 -35.85 6.66
C TYR A 314 -3.94 -36.50 7.90
N LEU A 315 -3.31 -35.71 8.77
CA LEU A 315 -2.82 -36.18 10.06
C LEU A 315 -3.96 -36.68 10.97
N ALA A 316 -5.10 -35.98 11.00
CA ALA A 316 -6.27 -36.43 11.76
C ALA A 316 -6.81 -37.77 11.24
N ARG A 317 -6.66 -38.06 9.95
CA ARG A 317 -6.97 -39.36 9.32
C ARG A 317 -5.87 -40.40 9.46
N LYS A 318 -4.78 -40.08 10.16
CA LYS A 318 -3.56 -40.90 10.30
C LYS A 318 -2.82 -41.16 8.97
N ASP A 319 -3.10 -40.38 7.94
CA ASP A 319 -2.41 -40.46 6.65
C ASP A 319 -1.20 -39.51 6.63
N LYS A 320 -0.10 -39.98 7.21
CA LYS A 320 1.16 -39.22 7.23
C LYS A 320 1.76 -39.03 5.83
N ALA A 321 1.51 -39.96 4.91
CA ALA A 321 2.07 -39.90 3.56
C ALA A 321 1.42 -38.76 2.77
N ALA A 322 0.10 -38.66 2.80
CA ALA A 322 -0.64 -37.55 2.19
C ALA A 322 -0.27 -36.21 2.84
N ALA A 323 -0.14 -36.16 4.18
CA ALA A 323 0.30 -34.97 4.89
C ALA A 323 1.70 -34.49 4.45
N ARG A 324 2.66 -35.39 4.24
CA ARG A 324 3.99 -35.03 3.72
C ARG A 324 3.92 -34.56 2.27
N SER A 325 3.19 -35.29 1.43
CA SER A 325 3.06 -34.98 0.01
C SER A 325 2.49 -33.57 -0.23
N ILE A 326 1.44 -33.19 0.50
CA ILE A 326 0.82 -31.87 0.32
C ILE A 326 1.73 -30.73 0.82
N LEU A 327 2.49 -30.95 1.89
CA LEU A 327 3.45 -29.96 2.41
C LEU A 327 4.66 -29.79 1.50
N GLU A 328 5.19 -30.87 0.92
CA GLU A 328 6.27 -30.78 -0.07
C GLU A 328 5.80 -30.06 -1.33
N LYS A 329 4.60 -30.37 -1.84
CA LYS A 329 4.01 -29.66 -2.98
C LYS A 329 3.92 -28.15 -2.74
N GLY A 330 3.56 -27.73 -1.53
CA GLY A 330 3.47 -26.31 -1.19
C GLY A 330 4.80 -25.57 -1.25
N LYS A 331 5.96 -26.24 -1.08
CA LYS A 331 7.27 -25.57 -1.04
C LYS A 331 7.74 -25.02 -2.38
N GLU A 332 7.21 -25.57 -3.48
CA GLU A 332 7.59 -25.21 -4.85
C GLU A 332 7.08 -23.82 -5.26
N GLY A 333 5.95 -23.37 -4.70
CA GLY A 333 5.26 -22.14 -5.12
C GLY A 333 5.22 -20.98 -4.11
N VAL A 334 5.79 -21.15 -2.91
CA VAL A 334 5.68 -20.16 -1.82
C VAL A 334 6.98 -19.39 -1.58
N ASP A 335 6.85 -18.20 -1.00
CA ASP A 335 8.00 -17.37 -0.63
C ASP A 335 8.82 -17.96 0.53
N ALA A 336 9.98 -17.37 0.83
CA ALA A 336 10.92 -17.88 1.84
C ALA A 336 10.33 -18.02 3.25
N GLU A 337 9.35 -17.19 3.61
CA GLU A 337 8.68 -17.26 4.91
C GLU A 337 7.67 -18.40 4.92
N GLY A 338 6.85 -18.49 3.86
CA GLY A 338 5.93 -19.62 3.65
C GLY A 338 6.65 -20.97 3.62
N ARG A 339 7.81 -21.04 2.97
CA ARG A 339 8.64 -22.25 2.91
C ARG A 339 9.11 -22.70 4.29
N ARG A 340 9.55 -21.76 5.13
CA ARG A 340 9.93 -22.04 6.52
C ARG A 340 8.75 -22.58 7.34
N GLU A 341 7.55 -22.04 7.15
CA GLU A 341 6.36 -22.54 7.84
C GLU A 341 6.01 -23.98 7.41
N LEU A 342 6.07 -24.28 6.11
CA LEU A 342 5.84 -25.62 5.58
C LEU A 342 6.90 -26.61 6.07
N GLU A 343 8.18 -26.24 6.06
CA GLU A 343 9.28 -27.07 6.58
C GLU A 343 9.13 -27.36 8.07
N ALA A 344 8.77 -26.34 8.87
CA ALA A 344 8.53 -26.51 10.30
C ALA A 344 7.35 -27.46 10.57
N LYS A 345 6.32 -27.46 9.71
CA LYS A 345 5.22 -28.43 9.80
C LYS A 345 5.68 -29.81 9.38
N LEU A 346 6.43 -29.93 8.28
CA LEU A 346 6.92 -31.19 7.74
C LEU A 346 7.80 -31.94 8.75
N GLN A 347 8.68 -31.24 9.47
CA GLN A 347 9.49 -31.80 10.55
C GLN A 347 8.64 -32.43 11.67
N LYS A 348 7.45 -31.85 11.97
CA LYS A 348 6.52 -32.39 12.98
C LYS A 348 5.70 -33.58 12.48
N VAL A 349 5.61 -33.76 11.16
CA VAL A 349 5.02 -34.96 10.54
C VAL A 349 6.04 -36.12 10.48
N GLY A 350 7.32 -35.82 10.71
CA GLY A 350 8.43 -36.74 10.96
C GLY A 350 8.03 -37.97 11.76
#